data_AF-A0A3M8CJW9-F1
#
_entry.id   AF-A0A3M8CJW9-F1
#
_cell.length_a   1.000
_cell.length_b   1.000
_cell.length_c   1.000
_cell.angle_alpha   90.00
_cell.angle_beta   90.00
_cell.angle_gamma   90.00
#
_symmetry.space_group_name_H-M   'P 1'
#
loop_
_entity.id
_entity.type
_entity.pdbx_description
1 polymer ?
#
loop_
_entity_poly.entity_id
_entity_poly.type
_entity_poly.pdbx_seq_one_letter_code
_entity_poly.pdbx_strand_id
1 'polypeptide(L)'
;MNYDVVMIRYGELALKGKNRDTFEETLMRNVRHILRSFFKVKVRRSYGRMYVELNGEDAFEIIERLQRVFGIISLSPAKVIEPSEESLKETALELIKSVTPAPRTFRLETRRTDKRYPMQSMEVSRMLGGHILRNVPEIKVDLHQPETVVSVEIRTEGTLMSCQTFPASGGLPVGTSGKLMLLLSGGIDSPVAGWKMMKRGVTLEAIHFHSYPFTSERALEKVRDLAHKLTRWGGTVRLHVVPFTEIQTAIRQHCPDDYTITIMRRFMMRIAEQVATRAGALALATGESLGQVASQTLESMNTINHVID
;
A
#
# COMPACT_ATOMS: atom_id res chain seq x y z
N MET A 1 -12.39 12.07 -20.29
CA MET A 1 -13.10 12.54 -19.09
C MET A 1 -12.06 12.98 -18.07
N ASN A 2 -12.18 14.20 -17.54
CA ASN A 2 -11.26 14.71 -16.52
C ASN A 2 -11.88 14.51 -15.14
N TYR A 3 -11.16 14.00 -14.15
CA TYR A 3 -11.66 13.86 -12.79
C TYR A 3 -11.13 14.97 -11.88
N ASP A 4 -11.87 15.29 -10.83
CA ASP A 4 -11.52 16.38 -9.91
C ASP A 4 -10.81 15.85 -8.66
N VAL A 5 -11.22 14.66 -8.21
CA VAL A 5 -10.66 14.02 -7.00
C VAL A 5 -10.46 12.53 -7.18
N VAL A 6 -9.54 11.94 -6.41
CA VAL A 6 -9.49 10.50 -6.15
C VAL A 6 -9.90 10.25 -4.71
N MET A 7 -10.98 9.50 -4.53
CA MET A 7 -11.45 9.05 -3.23
C MET A 7 -10.70 7.77 -2.81
N ILE A 8 -10.13 7.80 -1.62
CA ILE A 8 -9.40 6.71 -1.00
C ILE A 8 -10.29 6.04 0.05
N ARG A 9 -10.51 4.73 -0.11
CA ARG A 9 -11.16 3.87 0.90
C ARG A 9 -10.10 3.00 1.57
N TYR A 10 -10.12 2.96 2.90
CA TYR A 10 -9.20 2.17 3.74
C TYR A 10 -10.00 1.35 4.76
N GLY A 11 -9.41 0.26 5.25
CA GLY A 11 -10.13 -0.81 5.95
C GLY A 11 -10.50 -0.56 7.41
N GLU A 12 -11.63 -1.10 7.83
CA GLU A 12 -12.13 -1.03 9.21
C GLU A 12 -11.29 -1.82 10.23
N LEU A 13 -10.55 -2.85 9.80
CA LEU A 13 -9.65 -3.63 10.67
C LEU A 13 -8.61 -2.76 11.38
N ALA A 14 -8.26 -1.63 10.79
CA ALA A 14 -7.38 -0.62 11.36
C ALA A 14 -8.06 0.35 12.34
N LEU A 15 -9.39 0.43 12.29
CA LEU A 15 -10.19 1.47 12.95
C LEU A 15 -10.95 0.92 14.17
N LYS A 16 -10.83 -0.37 14.49
CA LYS A 16 -11.33 -0.96 15.74
C LYS A 16 -10.45 -0.53 16.92
N GLY A 17 -10.82 0.54 17.61
CA GLY A 17 -10.21 0.96 18.89
C GLY A 17 -9.77 2.44 18.94
N LYS A 18 -9.01 2.80 19.97
CA LYS A 18 -8.54 4.19 20.24
C LYS A 18 -7.46 4.71 19.28
N ASN A 19 -7.02 3.93 18.29
CA ASN A 19 -5.86 4.24 17.43
C ASN A 19 -6.22 4.70 16.01
N ARG A 20 -7.50 5.03 15.77
CA ARG A 20 -8.03 5.40 14.46
C ARG A 20 -7.29 6.60 13.85
N ASP A 21 -7.14 7.67 14.63
CA ASP A 21 -6.53 8.91 14.14
C ASP A 21 -5.07 8.72 13.76
N THR A 22 -4.29 8.01 14.60
CA THR A 22 -2.89 7.68 14.32
C THR A 22 -2.73 6.93 13.00
N PHE A 23 -3.66 6.01 12.70
CA PHE A 23 -3.66 5.25 11.46
C PHE A 23 -3.98 6.14 10.25
N GLU A 24 -5.02 6.96 10.34
CA GLU A 24 -5.42 7.89 9.27
C GLU A 24 -4.31 8.92 9.00
N GLU A 25 -3.65 9.43 10.03
CA GLU A 25 -2.52 10.36 9.92
C GLU A 25 -1.30 9.69 9.27
N THR A 26 -0.97 8.46 9.68
CA THR A 26 0.14 7.71 9.09
C THR A 26 -0.13 7.41 7.62
N LEU A 27 -1.36 6.99 7.28
CA LEU A 27 -1.76 6.79 5.89
C LEU A 27 -1.65 8.09 5.09
N MET A 28 -2.12 9.20 5.65
CA MET A 28 -2.07 10.51 4.99
C MET A 28 -0.63 10.95 4.72
N ARG A 29 0.28 10.72 5.67
CA ARG A 29 1.72 10.96 5.50
C ARG A 29 2.29 10.11 4.36
N ASN A 30 1.94 8.83 4.30
CA ASN A 30 2.43 7.91 3.27
C ASN A 30 1.92 8.29 1.87
N VAL A 31 0.64 8.67 1.77
CA VAL A 31 0.01 9.19 0.54
C VAL A 31 0.74 10.46 0.07
N ARG A 32 0.93 11.44 0.96
CA ARG A 32 1.66 12.68 0.62
C ARG A 32 3.10 12.40 0.17
N HIS A 33 3.80 11.47 0.82
CA HIS A 33 5.17 11.12 0.46
C HIS A 33 5.29 10.53 -0.94
N ILE A 34 4.35 9.65 -1.32
CA ILE A 34 4.31 9.03 -2.65
C ILE A 34 3.89 10.03 -3.74
N LEU A 35 3.02 10.97 -3.38
CA LEU A 35 2.54 12.02 -4.29
C LEU A 35 3.40 13.29 -4.30
N ARG A 36 4.58 13.29 -3.68
CA ARG A 36 5.43 14.49 -3.55
C ARG A 36 5.85 15.14 -4.88
N SER A 37 5.84 14.37 -5.97
CA SER A 37 6.14 14.87 -7.32
C SER A 37 4.96 15.60 -7.98
N PHE A 38 3.76 15.51 -7.41
CA PHE A 38 2.54 16.14 -7.93
C PHE A 38 2.21 17.38 -7.10
N PHE A 39 2.87 18.50 -7.38
CA PHE A 39 2.84 19.71 -6.56
C PHE A 39 1.45 20.35 -6.45
N LYS A 40 0.59 20.13 -7.46
CA LYS A 40 -0.77 20.68 -7.50
C LYS A 40 -1.73 19.90 -6.62
N VAL A 41 -1.43 18.65 -6.30
CA VAL A 41 -2.35 17.76 -5.59
C VAL A 41 -2.51 18.15 -4.12
N LYS A 42 -3.75 18.08 -3.62
CA LYS A 42 -4.04 18.30 -2.18
C LYS A 42 -4.71 17.09 -1.57
N VAL A 43 -4.14 16.60 -0.46
CA VAL A 43 -4.70 15.47 0.29
C VAL A 43 -5.53 15.99 1.46
N ARG A 44 -6.80 15.59 1.55
CA ARG A 44 -7.73 15.98 2.62
C ARG A 44 -8.40 14.76 3.25
N ARG A 45 -8.80 14.89 4.51
CA ARG A 45 -9.61 13.90 5.24
C ARG A 45 -11.01 14.48 5.46
N SER A 46 -12.05 13.69 5.24
CA SER A 46 -13.43 14.09 5.52
C SER A 46 -14.32 12.87 5.76
N TYR A 47 -15.15 12.91 6.81
CA TYR A 47 -16.14 11.89 7.19
C TYR A 47 -15.64 10.43 7.14
N GLY A 48 -14.42 10.19 7.65
CA GLY A 48 -13.83 8.85 7.72
C GLY A 48 -13.32 8.31 6.38
N ARG A 49 -13.08 9.19 5.41
CA ARG A 49 -12.44 8.89 4.12
C ARG A 49 -11.36 9.93 3.85
N MET A 50 -10.51 9.62 2.86
CA MET A 50 -9.46 10.52 2.38
C MET A 50 -9.67 10.81 0.90
N TYR A 51 -9.36 12.03 0.50
CA TYR A 51 -9.51 12.53 -0.86
C TYR A 51 -8.20 13.14 -1.32
N VAL A 52 -7.94 12.97 -2.61
CA VAL A 52 -6.81 13.57 -3.31
C VAL A 52 -7.39 14.49 -4.37
N GLU A 53 -7.37 15.80 -4.13
CA GLU A 53 -7.76 16.80 -5.13
C GLU A 53 -6.69 16.85 -6.21
N LEU A 54 -7.09 16.62 -7.46
CA LEU A 54 -6.17 16.44 -8.59
C LEU A 54 -5.64 17.76 -9.12
N ASN A 55 -6.44 18.83 -9.10
CA ASN A 55 -6.05 20.17 -9.56
C ASN A 55 -5.38 20.17 -10.95
N GLY A 56 -5.91 19.36 -11.87
CA GLY A 56 -5.44 19.22 -13.24
C GLY A 56 -4.40 18.13 -13.48
N GLU A 57 -3.97 17.39 -12.45
CA GLU A 57 -3.14 16.18 -12.64
C GLU A 57 -3.98 14.99 -13.14
N ASP A 58 -3.33 14.04 -13.82
CA ASP A 58 -3.98 12.84 -14.34
C ASP A 58 -4.41 11.90 -13.19
N ALA A 59 -5.70 11.59 -13.14
CA ALA A 59 -6.28 10.73 -12.11
C ALA A 59 -5.68 9.31 -12.11
N PHE A 60 -5.43 8.74 -13.29
CA PHE A 60 -4.95 7.38 -13.45
C PHE A 60 -3.47 7.26 -13.08
N GLU A 61 -2.66 8.28 -13.38
CA GLU A 61 -1.26 8.32 -12.89
C GLU A 61 -1.23 8.34 -11.36
N ILE A 62 -2.07 9.18 -10.73
CA ILE A 62 -2.21 9.23 -9.28
C ILE A 62 -2.68 7.89 -8.71
N ILE A 63 -3.67 7.26 -9.33
CA ILE A 63 -4.17 5.94 -8.92
C ILE A 63 -3.06 4.90 -8.97
N GLU A 64 -2.27 4.82 -10.04
CA GLU A 64 -1.18 3.83 -10.18
C GLU A 64 -0.16 3.96 -9.04
N ARG A 65 0.17 5.20 -8.65
CA ARG A 65 1.06 5.45 -7.50
C ARG A 65 0.43 5.01 -6.18
N LEU A 66 -0.85 5.33 -5.99
CA LEU A 66 -1.58 5.04 -4.76
C LEU A 66 -1.92 3.57 -4.57
N GLN A 67 -2.05 2.79 -5.65
CA GLN A 67 -2.33 1.35 -5.56
C GLN A 67 -1.26 0.59 -4.76
N ARG A 68 -0.03 1.09 -4.71
CA ARG A 68 1.11 0.50 -3.96
C ARG A 68 1.18 0.93 -2.50
N VAL A 69 0.30 1.83 -2.04
CA VAL A 69 0.27 2.29 -0.65
C VAL A 69 -0.47 1.27 0.21
N PHE A 70 0.24 0.68 1.18
CA PHE A 70 -0.43 -0.17 2.17
C PHE A 70 -1.37 0.64 3.07
N GLY A 71 -2.51 0.03 3.42
CA GLY A 71 -3.63 0.66 4.12
C GLY A 71 -4.78 1.07 3.21
N ILE A 72 -4.54 1.27 1.90
CA ILE A 72 -5.59 1.58 0.93
C ILE A 72 -6.23 0.29 0.44
N ILE A 73 -7.56 0.19 0.52
CA ILE A 73 -8.34 -0.93 -0.03
C ILE A 73 -8.72 -0.65 -1.47
N SER A 74 -9.24 0.54 -1.74
CA SER A 74 -9.66 0.92 -3.09
C SER A 74 -9.62 2.41 -3.33
N LEU A 75 -9.55 2.75 -4.62
CA LEU A 75 -9.44 4.10 -5.14
C LEU A 75 -10.57 4.31 -6.15
N SER A 76 -11.25 5.45 -6.08
CA SER A 76 -12.28 5.83 -7.05
C SER A 76 -12.01 7.24 -7.56
N PRO A 77 -11.69 7.43 -8.85
CA PRO A 77 -11.69 8.77 -9.43
C PRO A 77 -13.13 9.28 -9.47
N ALA A 78 -13.35 10.53 -9.07
CA ALA A 78 -14.67 11.12 -8.97
C ALA A 78 -14.69 12.55 -9.48
N LYS A 79 -15.85 12.92 -10.03
CA LYS A 79 -16.22 14.29 -10.36
C LYS A 79 -16.80 14.98 -9.13
N VAL A 80 -16.46 16.25 -8.93
CA VAL A 80 -17.10 17.13 -7.95
C VAL A 80 -18.08 18.01 -8.71
N ILE A 81 -19.35 17.95 -8.34
CA ILE A 81 -20.45 18.54 -9.11
C ILE A 81 -21.26 19.45 -8.21
N GLU A 82 -21.52 20.66 -8.69
CA GLU A 82 -22.45 21.57 -8.02
C GLU A 82 -23.88 21.03 -8.11
N PRO A 83 -24.70 21.18 -7.05
CA PRO A 83 -25.98 20.52 -6.94
C PRO A 83 -27.07 21.19 -7.81
N SER A 84 -27.02 20.99 -9.12
CA SER A 84 -28.14 21.24 -10.03
C SER A 84 -28.61 19.92 -10.65
N GLU A 85 -29.91 19.77 -10.87
CA GLU A 85 -30.45 18.53 -11.42
C GLU A 85 -29.88 18.22 -12.81
N GLU A 86 -29.63 19.25 -13.61
CA GLU A 86 -29.07 19.15 -14.95
C GLU A 86 -27.60 18.68 -14.92
N SER A 87 -26.75 19.32 -14.10
CA SER A 87 -25.33 18.94 -14.00
C SER A 87 -25.17 17.50 -13.50
N LEU A 88 -26.04 17.06 -12.59
CA LEU A 88 -26.06 15.70 -12.08
C LEU A 88 -26.40 14.69 -13.18
N LYS A 89 -27.42 14.98 -13.99
CA LYS A 89 -27.85 14.14 -15.12
C LYS A 89 -26.76 14.02 -16.18
N GLU A 90 -26.20 15.14 -16.61
CA GLU A 90 -25.16 15.19 -17.63
C GLU A 90 -23.91 14.42 -17.19
N THR A 91 -23.46 14.65 -15.95
CA THR A 91 -22.26 13.98 -15.45
C THR A 91 -22.48 12.47 -15.27
N ALA A 92 -23.67 12.05 -14.81
CA ALA A 92 -24.00 10.63 -14.70
C ALA A 92 -24.00 9.94 -16.08
N LEU A 93 -24.48 10.63 -17.12
CA LEU A 93 -24.43 10.16 -18.51
C LEU A 93 -22.99 10.10 -19.04
N GLU A 94 -22.18 11.14 -18.79
CA GLU A 94 -20.76 11.17 -19.19
C GLU A 94 -19.99 10.01 -18.54
N LEU A 95 -20.20 9.77 -17.24
CA LEU A 95 -19.56 8.66 -16.51
C LEU A 95 -19.89 7.31 -17.13
N ILE A 96 -21.16 7.03 -17.43
CA ILE A 96 -21.56 5.76 -18.07
C ILE A 96 -20.91 5.62 -19.46
N LYS A 97 -20.93 6.68 -20.27
CA LYS A 97 -20.33 6.68 -21.61
C LYS A 97 -18.81 6.55 -21.59
N SER A 98 -18.16 6.94 -20.49
CA SER A 98 -16.70 6.81 -20.33
C SER A 98 -16.23 5.37 -20.03
N VAL A 99 -17.13 4.48 -19.60
CA VAL A 99 -16.78 3.10 -19.28
C VAL A 99 -16.50 2.33 -20.58
N THR A 100 -15.35 1.68 -20.63
CA THR A 100 -14.90 0.87 -21.78
C THR A 100 -14.50 -0.53 -21.29
N PRO A 101 -15.06 -1.62 -21.87
CA PRO A 101 -16.13 -1.63 -22.88
C PRO A 101 -17.45 -1.04 -22.34
N ALA A 102 -18.32 -0.58 -23.25
CA ALA A 102 -19.60 0.01 -22.85
C ALA A 102 -20.44 -1.01 -22.06
N PRO A 103 -20.95 -0.63 -20.87
CA PRO A 103 -21.69 -1.56 -20.02
C PRO A 103 -23.09 -1.80 -20.57
N ARG A 104 -23.57 -3.04 -20.48
CA ARG A 104 -24.95 -3.44 -20.79
C ARG A 104 -25.88 -3.26 -19.61
N THR A 105 -25.36 -3.35 -18.39
CA THR A 105 -26.14 -3.17 -17.16
C THR A 105 -25.50 -2.19 -16.20
N PHE A 106 -26.33 -1.43 -15.48
CA PHE A 106 -25.86 -0.50 -14.45
C PHE A 106 -26.78 -0.42 -13.25
N ARG A 107 -26.26 0.12 -12.14
CA ARG A 107 -27.09 0.62 -11.02
C ARG A 107 -26.57 1.94 -10.48
N LEU A 108 -27.47 2.67 -9.82
CA LEU A 108 -27.17 3.92 -9.13
C LEU A 108 -27.16 3.68 -7.62
N GLU A 109 -26.06 4.00 -6.98
CA GLU A 109 -25.93 3.98 -5.52
C GLU A 109 -25.79 5.39 -4.97
N THR A 110 -26.90 5.92 -4.45
CA THR A 110 -26.91 7.27 -3.88
C THR A 110 -26.77 7.24 -2.36
N ARG A 111 -25.67 7.79 -1.84
CA ARG A 111 -25.46 8.02 -0.42
C ARG A 111 -25.60 9.50 -0.11
N ARG A 112 -26.46 9.82 0.86
CA ARG A 112 -26.73 11.20 1.29
C ARG A 112 -26.12 11.47 2.66
N THR A 113 -24.97 12.14 2.67
CA THR A 113 -24.32 12.61 3.89
C THR A 113 -24.94 13.93 4.35
N ASP A 114 -25.27 14.85 3.43
CA ASP A 114 -26.07 16.04 3.74
C ASP A 114 -27.57 15.74 3.78
N LYS A 115 -28.13 15.65 4.99
CA LYS A 115 -29.56 15.36 5.20
C LYS A 115 -30.50 16.52 4.89
N ARG A 116 -29.99 17.69 4.51
CA ARG A 116 -30.79 18.85 4.08
C ARG A 116 -31.13 18.82 2.60
N TYR A 117 -30.49 17.96 1.81
CA TYR A 117 -30.76 17.89 0.37
C TYR A 117 -32.23 17.48 0.12
N PRO A 118 -32.96 18.17 -0.79
CA PRO A 118 -34.42 18.03 -0.90
C PRO A 118 -34.91 16.63 -1.29
N MET A 119 -34.17 15.94 -2.17
CA MET A 119 -34.53 14.61 -2.63
C MET A 119 -33.91 13.51 -1.75
N GLN A 120 -34.65 12.43 -1.55
CA GLN A 120 -34.14 11.20 -0.95
C GLN A 120 -33.25 10.43 -1.93
N SER A 121 -32.37 9.58 -1.39
CA SER A 121 -31.43 8.77 -2.18
C SER A 121 -32.09 8.00 -3.33
N MET A 122 -33.25 7.38 -3.08
CA MET A 122 -33.97 6.61 -4.10
C MET A 122 -34.56 7.49 -5.21
N GLU A 123 -34.98 8.70 -4.88
CA GLU A 123 -35.52 9.66 -5.85
C GLU A 123 -34.41 10.15 -6.77
N VAL A 124 -33.24 10.46 -6.21
CA VAL A 124 -32.04 10.82 -6.99
C VAL A 124 -31.62 9.67 -7.91
N SER A 125 -31.52 8.45 -7.38
CA SER A 125 -31.18 7.27 -8.19
C SER A 125 -32.18 7.04 -9.34
N ARG A 126 -33.49 7.21 -9.10
CA ARG A 126 -34.52 7.09 -10.13
C ARG A 126 -34.41 8.17 -11.20
N MET A 127 -34.22 9.42 -10.79
CA MET A 127 -34.08 10.57 -11.69
C MET A 127 -32.88 10.40 -12.63
N LEU A 128 -31.71 10.04 -12.08
CA LEU A 128 -30.48 9.82 -12.85
C LEU A 128 -30.59 8.57 -13.74
N GLY A 129 -31.12 7.47 -13.20
CA GLY A 129 -31.34 6.23 -13.96
C GLY A 129 -32.25 6.44 -15.17
N GLY A 130 -33.35 7.18 -14.99
CA GLY A 130 -34.26 7.51 -16.08
C GLY A 130 -33.61 8.38 -17.16
N HIS A 131 -32.72 9.30 -16.78
CA HIS A 131 -31.98 10.10 -17.75
C HIS A 131 -30.97 9.26 -18.54
N ILE A 132 -30.24 8.35 -17.87
CA ILE A 132 -29.31 7.44 -18.53
C ILE A 132 -30.03 6.52 -19.52
N LEU A 133 -31.14 5.90 -19.11
CA LEU A 133 -31.92 4.98 -19.96
C LEU A 133 -32.45 5.65 -21.24
N ARG A 134 -32.84 6.93 -21.18
CA ARG A 134 -33.29 7.68 -22.36
C ARG A 134 -32.17 8.01 -23.34
N ASN A 135 -30.91 8.07 -22.88
CA ASN A 135 -29.78 8.53 -23.67
C ASN A 135 -28.78 7.42 -24.04
N VAL A 136 -29.00 6.20 -23.55
CA VAL A 136 -28.16 5.02 -23.83
C VAL A 136 -29.11 3.85 -24.16
N PRO A 137 -29.51 3.67 -25.44
CA PRO A 137 -30.60 2.76 -25.82
C PRO A 137 -30.42 1.29 -25.42
N GLU A 138 -29.19 0.81 -25.30
CA GLU A 138 -28.90 -0.62 -25.04
C GLU A 138 -28.66 -0.96 -23.56
N ILE A 139 -28.59 0.04 -22.68
CA ILE A 139 -28.28 -0.19 -21.26
C ILE A 139 -29.54 -0.53 -20.46
N LYS A 140 -29.42 -1.43 -19.49
CA LYS A 140 -30.51 -1.84 -18.58
C LYS A 140 -30.13 -1.66 -17.12
N VAL A 141 -31.12 -1.49 -16.25
CA VAL A 141 -30.87 -1.46 -14.81
C VAL A 141 -30.81 -2.88 -14.28
N ASP A 142 -29.74 -3.23 -13.56
CA ASP A 142 -29.62 -4.47 -12.79
C ASP A 142 -29.22 -4.13 -11.34
N LEU A 143 -30.12 -4.39 -10.39
CA LEU A 143 -29.88 -4.07 -8.98
C LEU A 143 -29.00 -5.10 -8.27
N HIS A 144 -28.90 -6.31 -8.81
CA HIS A 144 -28.23 -7.45 -8.20
C HIS A 144 -26.79 -7.60 -8.70
N GLN A 145 -26.60 -7.66 -10.03
CA GLN A 145 -25.30 -7.90 -10.67
C GLN A 145 -25.03 -6.94 -11.84
N PRO A 146 -24.92 -5.62 -11.57
CA PRO A 146 -24.59 -4.65 -12.60
C PRO A 146 -23.15 -4.80 -13.10
N GLU A 147 -22.93 -4.58 -14.39
CA GLU A 147 -21.58 -4.43 -14.97
C GLU A 147 -20.91 -3.11 -14.50
N THR A 148 -21.71 -2.09 -14.19
CA THR A 148 -21.20 -0.79 -13.70
C THR A 148 -22.08 -0.21 -12.59
N VAL A 149 -21.45 0.32 -11.54
CA VAL A 149 -22.13 1.03 -10.45
C VAL A 149 -21.76 2.50 -10.51
N VAL A 150 -22.74 3.38 -10.74
CA VAL A 150 -22.55 4.82 -10.59
C VAL A 150 -22.84 5.18 -9.14
N SER A 151 -21.76 5.47 -8.40
CA SER A 151 -21.85 5.93 -7.02
C SER A 151 -22.07 7.44 -7.02
N VAL A 152 -23.08 7.89 -6.27
CA VAL A 152 -23.45 9.30 -6.08
C VAL A 152 -23.40 9.60 -4.61
N GLU A 153 -22.55 10.55 -4.19
CA GLU A 153 -22.45 10.95 -2.80
C GLU A 153 -22.71 12.43 -2.61
N ILE A 154 -23.86 12.73 -2.00
CA ILE A 154 -24.34 14.09 -1.79
C ILE A 154 -23.82 14.59 -0.45
N ARG A 155 -23.08 15.71 -0.49
CA ARG A 155 -22.43 16.35 0.65
C ARG A 155 -22.72 17.83 0.69
N THR A 156 -22.29 18.46 1.78
CA THR A 156 -22.46 19.91 2.00
C THR A 156 -21.68 20.76 0.99
N GLU A 157 -20.51 20.26 0.57
CA GLU A 157 -19.56 20.92 -0.32
C GLU A 157 -19.76 20.57 -1.81
N GLY A 158 -20.79 19.78 -2.14
CA GLY A 158 -21.08 19.32 -3.50
C GLY A 158 -21.43 17.83 -3.58
N THR A 159 -21.69 17.36 -4.79
CA THR A 159 -21.96 15.95 -5.07
C THR A 159 -20.75 15.29 -5.74
N LEU A 160 -20.30 14.16 -5.18
CA LEU A 160 -19.30 13.33 -5.83
C LEU A 160 -19.96 12.25 -6.68
N MET A 161 -19.50 12.08 -7.91
CA MET A 161 -19.90 10.92 -8.73
C MET A 161 -18.72 10.16 -9.29
N SER A 162 -18.82 8.83 -9.27
CA SER A 162 -17.80 7.90 -9.75
C SER A 162 -18.44 6.63 -10.28
N CYS A 163 -17.94 6.10 -11.39
CA CYS A 163 -18.33 4.79 -11.93
C CYS A 163 -17.21 3.74 -11.88
N GLN A 164 -16.00 4.14 -11.47
CA GLN A 164 -14.82 3.26 -11.44
C GLN A 164 -14.29 3.05 -10.02
N THR A 165 -13.83 1.83 -9.75
CA THR A 165 -13.17 1.49 -8.48
C THR A 165 -11.99 0.59 -8.78
N PHE A 166 -10.81 1.03 -8.35
CA PHE A 166 -9.56 0.31 -8.52
C PHE A 166 -9.14 -0.31 -7.18
N PRO A 167 -8.88 -1.63 -7.13
CA PRO A 167 -8.34 -2.26 -5.93
C PRO A 167 -6.91 -1.77 -5.67
N ALA A 168 -6.53 -1.70 -4.39
CA ALA A 168 -5.20 -1.33 -3.95
C ALA A 168 -4.62 -2.42 -3.02
N SER A 169 -3.40 -2.19 -2.53
CA SER A 169 -2.60 -3.21 -1.83
C SER A 169 -3.19 -3.75 -0.52
N GLY A 170 -4.16 -3.05 0.08
CA GLY A 170 -4.71 -3.37 1.39
C GLY A 170 -3.64 -3.32 2.47
N GLY A 171 -3.78 -4.14 3.52
CA GLY A 171 -2.83 -4.18 4.63
C GLY A 171 -2.95 -2.97 5.56
N LEU A 172 -1.85 -2.62 6.23
CA LEU A 172 -1.76 -1.50 7.17
C LEU A 172 -0.70 -0.49 6.69
N PRO A 173 -0.91 0.83 6.85
CA PRO A 173 0.05 1.88 6.57
C PRO A 173 1.35 1.60 7.28
N VAL A 174 2.43 1.61 6.51
CA VAL A 174 3.79 1.48 7.00
C VAL A 174 4.06 2.56 8.06
N GLY A 175 4.52 2.14 9.24
CA GLY A 175 4.75 2.98 10.41
C GLY A 175 3.69 2.87 11.51
N THR A 176 2.65 2.03 11.34
CA THR A 176 1.61 1.81 12.36
C THR A 176 1.92 0.64 13.31
N SER A 177 2.84 -0.26 12.93
CA SER A 177 3.15 -1.49 13.68
C SER A 177 4.60 -1.54 14.17
N GLY A 178 5.19 -0.39 14.49
CA GLY A 178 6.59 -0.30 14.95
C GLY A 178 7.62 -0.48 13.83
N LYS A 179 8.86 -0.76 14.22
CA LYS A 179 10.02 -0.85 13.33
C LYS A 179 10.71 -2.21 13.46
N LEU A 180 11.19 -2.74 12.36
CA LEU A 180 11.89 -4.02 12.27
C LEU A 180 13.18 -3.89 11.44
N MET A 181 14.19 -4.68 11.79
CA MET A 181 15.43 -4.84 11.03
C MET A 181 15.38 -6.12 10.18
N LEU A 182 15.44 -5.98 8.87
CA LEU A 182 15.44 -7.10 7.92
C LEU A 182 16.87 -7.51 7.57
N LEU A 183 17.20 -8.78 7.78
CA LEU A 183 18.41 -9.37 7.21
C LEU A 183 18.23 -9.54 5.70
N LEU A 184 18.72 -8.56 4.93
CA LEU A 184 18.55 -8.49 3.48
C LEU A 184 19.75 -9.15 2.77
N SER A 185 19.43 -10.10 1.91
CA SER A 185 20.39 -10.81 1.06
C SER A 185 20.11 -10.53 -0.41
N GLY A 186 21.05 -10.91 -1.29
CA GLY A 186 20.84 -10.86 -2.74
C GLY A 186 19.90 -11.94 -3.28
N GLY A 187 19.27 -12.74 -2.41
CA GLY A 187 18.29 -13.77 -2.76
C GLY A 187 16.88 -13.22 -2.98
N ILE A 188 15.93 -14.12 -3.25
CA ILE A 188 14.52 -13.76 -3.51
C ILE A 188 13.73 -13.65 -2.20
N ASP A 189 14.10 -14.42 -1.18
CA ASP A 189 13.24 -14.64 -0.02
C ASP A 189 13.21 -13.46 0.96
N SER A 190 14.37 -12.88 1.26
CA SER A 190 14.49 -11.76 2.20
C SER A 190 13.75 -10.49 1.74
N PRO A 191 13.80 -10.01 0.47
CA PRO A 191 12.99 -8.86 0.07
C PRO A 191 11.49 -9.17 0.10
N VAL A 192 11.07 -10.41 -0.17
CA VAL A 192 9.67 -10.83 -0.06
C VAL A 192 9.21 -10.80 1.41
N ALA A 193 10.05 -11.27 2.35
CA ALA A 193 9.78 -11.17 3.77
C ALA A 193 9.63 -9.69 4.21
N GLY A 194 10.53 -8.81 3.76
CA GLY A 194 10.44 -7.37 3.99
C GLY A 194 9.11 -6.78 3.49
N TRP A 195 8.72 -7.08 2.25
CA TRP A 195 7.46 -6.63 1.67
C TRP A 195 6.24 -7.11 2.48
N LYS A 196 6.24 -8.38 2.92
CA LYS A 196 5.16 -8.94 3.76
C LYS A 196 5.06 -8.21 5.10
N MET A 197 6.20 -7.86 5.73
CA MET A 197 6.21 -7.09 6.98
C MET A 197 5.69 -5.66 6.77
N MET A 198 6.11 -5.00 5.69
CA MET A 198 5.60 -3.67 5.33
C MET A 198 4.08 -3.67 5.13
N LYS A 199 3.53 -4.73 4.51
CA LYS A 199 2.06 -4.90 4.35
C LYS A 199 1.32 -4.98 5.70
N ARG A 200 2.01 -5.36 6.77
CA ARG A 200 1.49 -5.38 8.14
C ARG A 200 1.76 -4.08 8.90
N GLY A 201 2.16 -3.00 8.22
CA GLY A 201 2.32 -1.67 8.80
C GLY A 201 3.66 -1.43 9.48
N VAL A 202 4.63 -2.34 9.29
CA VAL A 202 5.95 -2.25 9.92
C VAL A 202 6.86 -1.32 9.12
N THR A 203 7.55 -0.39 9.79
CA THR A 203 8.66 0.37 9.21
C THR A 203 9.88 -0.53 9.07
N LEU A 204 10.46 -0.55 7.87
CA LEU A 204 11.56 -1.44 7.53
C LEU A 204 12.90 -0.70 7.50
N GLU A 205 13.87 -1.19 8.27
CA GLU A 205 15.29 -0.98 8.00
C GLU A 205 15.90 -2.31 7.57
N ALA A 206 16.96 -2.29 6.76
CA ALA A 206 17.61 -3.48 6.24
C ALA A 206 19.07 -3.51 6.67
N ILE A 207 19.58 -4.69 6.99
CA ILE A 207 20.99 -4.97 7.27
C ILE A 207 21.51 -6.01 6.28
N HIS A 208 22.67 -5.72 5.70
CA HIS A 208 23.36 -6.62 4.78
C HIS A 208 24.81 -6.81 5.22
N PHE A 209 25.24 -8.07 5.30
CA PHE A 209 26.62 -8.44 5.61
C PHE A 209 27.39 -8.64 4.32
N HIS A 210 28.47 -7.87 4.14
CA HIS A 210 29.28 -7.85 2.94
C HIS A 210 30.72 -8.28 3.27
N SER A 211 31.26 -9.23 2.51
CA SER A 211 32.57 -9.82 2.77
C SER A 211 33.51 -9.65 1.57
N TYR A 212 33.82 -8.42 1.16
CA TYR A 212 34.82 -8.19 0.11
C TYR A 212 36.22 -8.67 0.57
N PRO A 213 37.02 -9.37 -0.25
CA PRO A 213 36.81 -9.71 -1.67
C PRO A 213 36.09 -11.05 -1.91
N PHE A 214 35.69 -11.79 -0.87
CA PHE A 214 34.95 -13.06 -1.03
C PHE A 214 33.57 -12.90 -1.68
N THR A 215 32.97 -11.70 -1.56
CA THR A 215 31.77 -11.29 -2.29
C THR A 215 32.09 -10.15 -3.24
N SER A 216 31.48 -10.17 -4.44
CA SER A 216 31.66 -9.11 -5.44
C SER A 216 30.91 -7.82 -5.08
N GLU A 217 31.40 -6.69 -5.58
CA GLU A 217 30.67 -5.41 -5.50
C GLU A 217 29.28 -5.49 -6.15
N ARG A 218 29.17 -6.27 -7.24
CA ARG A 218 27.87 -6.56 -7.90
C ARG A 218 26.85 -7.20 -6.95
N ALA A 219 27.29 -7.99 -5.97
CA ALA A 219 26.38 -8.56 -4.97
C ALA A 219 25.80 -7.47 -4.06
N LEU A 220 26.60 -6.47 -3.69
CA LEU A 220 26.16 -5.32 -2.92
C LEU A 220 25.21 -4.42 -3.73
N GLU A 221 25.51 -4.19 -5.02
CA GLU A 221 24.62 -3.46 -5.93
C GLU A 221 23.25 -4.13 -6.03
N LYS A 222 23.21 -5.47 -6.19
CA LYS A 222 21.95 -6.22 -6.20
C LYS A 222 21.13 -6.00 -4.93
N VAL A 223 21.77 -5.94 -3.76
CA VAL A 223 21.08 -5.68 -2.49
C VAL A 223 20.57 -4.24 -2.42
N ARG A 224 21.35 -3.26 -2.90
CA ARG A 224 20.91 -1.87 -3.01
C ARG A 224 19.69 -1.75 -3.92
N ASP A 225 19.67 -2.45 -5.05
CA ASP A 225 18.52 -2.48 -5.96
C ASP A 225 17.28 -3.10 -5.31
N LEU A 226 17.45 -4.18 -4.55
CA LEU A 226 16.35 -4.81 -3.80
C LEU A 226 15.80 -3.86 -2.72
N ALA A 227 16.67 -3.20 -1.95
CA ALA A 227 16.27 -2.19 -0.98
C ALA A 227 15.55 -1.02 -1.65
N HIS A 228 16.04 -0.55 -2.81
CA HIS A 228 15.39 0.49 -3.60
C HIS A 228 14.02 0.06 -4.12
N LYS A 229 13.84 -1.18 -4.57
CA LYS A 229 12.52 -1.68 -4.98
C LYS A 229 11.52 -1.69 -3.82
N LEU A 230 11.96 -1.95 -2.58
CA LEU A 230 11.10 -1.91 -1.40
C LEU A 230 10.60 -0.49 -1.07
N THR A 231 11.34 0.57 -1.43
CA THR A 231 10.90 1.96 -1.16
C THR A 231 9.58 2.32 -1.84
N ARG A 232 9.23 1.60 -2.92
CA ARG A 232 7.96 1.78 -3.65
C ARG A 232 6.71 1.47 -2.82
N TRP A 233 6.87 0.81 -1.66
CA TRP A 233 5.77 0.28 -0.84
C TRP A 233 5.62 0.92 0.54
N GLY A 234 6.53 1.82 0.94
CA GLY A 234 6.52 2.34 2.31
C GLY A 234 7.45 3.51 2.60
N GLY A 235 7.88 4.24 1.57
CA GLY A 235 8.78 5.39 1.73
C GLY A 235 10.24 4.96 1.78
N THR A 236 11.03 5.52 2.70
CA THR A 236 12.48 5.29 2.75
C THR A 236 12.84 3.97 3.42
N VAL A 237 13.78 3.22 2.86
CA VAL A 237 14.41 2.04 3.48
C VAL A 237 15.87 2.36 3.76
N ARG A 238 16.27 2.37 5.03
CA ARG A 238 17.67 2.53 5.42
C ARG A 238 18.38 1.18 5.27
N LEU A 239 19.51 1.16 4.56
CA LEU A 239 20.33 -0.03 4.39
C LEU A 239 21.64 0.11 5.17
N HIS A 240 21.85 -0.74 6.17
CA HIS A 240 23.08 -0.88 6.93
C HIS A 240 23.96 -1.93 6.23
N VAL A 241 25.16 -1.52 5.78
CA VAL A 241 26.12 -2.43 5.15
C VAL A 241 27.23 -2.72 6.13
N VAL A 242 27.34 -3.96 6.58
CA VAL A 242 28.28 -4.39 7.61
C VAL A 242 29.43 -5.18 6.98
N PRO A 243 30.69 -4.72 7.11
CA PRO A 243 31.86 -5.50 6.74
C PRO A 243 31.94 -6.78 7.57
N PHE A 244 32.07 -7.94 6.93
CA PHE A 244 32.03 -9.24 7.60
C PHE A 244 33.24 -10.14 7.26
N THR A 245 34.18 -9.64 6.45
CA THR A 245 35.36 -10.37 5.96
C THR A 245 36.26 -10.91 7.07
N GLU A 246 36.56 -10.10 8.09
CA GLU A 246 37.47 -10.48 9.17
C GLU A 246 36.86 -11.59 10.04
N ILE A 247 35.58 -11.44 10.40
CA ILE A 247 34.82 -12.44 11.16
C ILE A 247 34.77 -13.75 10.36
N GLN A 248 34.44 -13.68 9.07
CA GLN A 248 34.38 -14.85 8.20
C GLN A 248 35.73 -15.57 8.09
N THR A 249 36.84 -14.82 7.97
CA THR A 249 38.20 -15.39 7.93
C THR A 249 38.55 -16.06 9.25
N ALA A 250 38.24 -15.41 10.37
CA ALA A 250 38.50 -15.97 11.70
C ALA A 250 37.73 -17.27 11.96
N ILE A 251 36.44 -17.34 11.56
CA ILE A 251 35.64 -18.57 11.67
C ILE A 251 36.28 -19.71 10.87
N ARG A 252 36.68 -19.46 9.62
CA ARG A 252 37.33 -20.49 8.78
C ARG A 252 38.65 -20.99 9.35
N GLN A 253 39.40 -20.14 10.04
CA GLN A 253 40.70 -20.51 10.60
C GLN A 253 40.58 -21.28 11.92
N HIS A 254 39.54 -21.02 12.73
CA HIS A 254 39.48 -21.46 14.13
C HIS A 254 38.28 -22.35 14.45
N CYS A 255 37.37 -22.60 13.51
CA CYS A 255 36.17 -23.40 13.75
C CYS A 255 36.11 -24.62 12.82
N PRO A 256 35.47 -25.73 13.23
CA PRO A 256 35.27 -26.87 12.36
C PRO A 256 34.40 -26.51 11.14
N ASP A 257 34.76 -27.06 9.98
CA ASP A 257 34.13 -26.74 8.69
C ASP A 257 32.61 -26.94 8.70
N ASP A 258 32.14 -28.06 9.29
CA ASP A 258 30.72 -28.43 9.39
C ASP A 258 29.86 -27.38 10.12
N TYR A 259 30.47 -26.58 11.02
CA TYR A 259 29.77 -25.55 11.78
C TYR A 259 29.93 -24.13 11.23
N THR A 260 30.72 -23.94 10.16
CA THR A 260 31.07 -22.61 9.63
C THR A 260 29.84 -21.75 9.36
N ILE A 261 28.82 -22.29 8.68
CA ILE A 261 27.60 -21.53 8.34
C ILE A 261 26.77 -21.20 9.59
N THR A 262 26.65 -22.14 10.52
CA THR A 262 25.92 -21.96 11.78
C THR A 262 26.57 -20.87 12.63
N ILE A 263 27.89 -20.93 12.81
CA ILE A 263 28.64 -19.93 13.58
C ILE A 263 28.57 -18.56 12.89
N MET A 264 28.74 -18.51 11.57
CA MET A 264 28.61 -17.28 10.79
C MET A 264 27.24 -16.63 11.00
N ARG A 265 26.15 -17.39 10.88
CA ARG A 265 24.79 -16.88 11.07
C ARG A 265 24.57 -16.40 12.51
N ARG A 266 25.12 -17.09 13.51
CA ARG A 266 25.08 -16.62 14.92
C ARG A 266 25.76 -15.26 15.11
N PHE A 267 26.92 -15.02 14.49
CA PHE A 267 27.54 -13.69 14.50
C PHE A 267 26.68 -12.64 13.78
N MET A 268 26.11 -12.98 12.63
CA MET A 268 25.19 -12.08 11.91
C MET A 268 23.98 -11.69 12.76
N MET A 269 23.36 -12.64 13.47
CA MET A 269 22.20 -12.36 14.34
C MET A 269 22.58 -11.42 15.50
N ARG A 270 23.70 -11.69 16.19
CA ARG A 270 24.20 -10.80 17.28
C ARG A 270 24.45 -9.38 16.81
N ILE A 271 25.10 -9.21 15.65
CA ILE A 271 25.35 -7.89 15.10
C ILE A 271 24.03 -7.22 14.68
N ALA A 272 23.13 -7.96 14.04
CA ALA A 272 21.83 -7.46 13.62
C ALA A 272 20.99 -6.97 14.80
N GLU A 273 20.96 -7.69 15.92
CA GLU A 273 20.29 -7.29 17.15
C GLU A 273 20.85 -5.99 17.74
N GLN A 274 22.18 -5.86 17.81
CA GLN A 274 22.81 -4.63 18.30
C GLN A 274 22.48 -3.42 17.40
N VAL A 275 22.51 -3.61 16.09
CA VAL A 275 22.14 -2.55 15.12
C VAL A 275 20.63 -2.24 15.21
N ALA A 276 19.79 -3.26 15.36
CA ALA A 276 18.35 -3.10 15.54
C ALA A 276 18.03 -2.27 16.80
N THR A 277 18.67 -2.60 17.93
CA THR A 277 18.53 -1.87 19.20
C THR A 277 18.90 -0.40 19.04
N ARG A 278 20.06 -0.10 18.41
CA ARG A 278 20.49 1.28 18.13
C ARG A 278 19.54 2.03 17.18
N ALA A 279 18.91 1.31 16.25
CA ALA A 279 17.95 1.86 15.31
C ALA A 279 16.52 1.99 15.89
N GLY A 280 16.28 1.52 17.11
CA GLY A 280 14.95 1.44 17.72
C GLY A 280 14.02 0.44 17.02
N ALA A 281 14.57 -0.59 16.38
CA ALA A 281 13.81 -1.70 15.83
C ALA A 281 13.53 -2.74 16.93
N LEU A 282 12.30 -3.24 16.98
CA LEU A 282 11.80 -4.12 18.04
C LEU A 282 11.97 -5.61 17.72
N ALA A 283 12.34 -5.93 16.48
CA ALA A 283 12.45 -7.30 16.02
C ALA A 283 13.39 -7.40 14.82
N LEU A 284 13.83 -8.64 14.55
CA LEU A 284 14.52 -9.03 13.33
C LEU A 284 13.55 -9.78 12.40
N ALA A 285 13.69 -9.62 11.08
CA ALA A 285 13.08 -10.52 10.10
C ALA A 285 14.14 -11.14 9.20
N THR A 286 13.88 -12.40 8.83
CA THR A 286 14.68 -13.15 7.86
C THR A 286 13.78 -13.63 6.71
N GLY A 287 14.40 -14.04 5.61
CA GLY A 287 13.74 -14.73 4.50
C GLY A 287 13.79 -16.24 4.63
N GLU A 288 13.88 -16.80 5.84
CA GLU A 288 14.06 -18.25 6.01
C GLU A 288 12.76 -19.01 5.77
N SER A 289 12.87 -20.20 5.17
CA SER A 289 11.76 -21.12 4.94
C SER A 289 12.16 -22.53 5.35
N LEU A 290 11.33 -23.18 6.17
CA LEU A 290 11.63 -24.49 6.73
C LEU A 290 11.91 -25.53 5.63
N GLY A 291 13.05 -26.21 5.73
CA GLY A 291 13.43 -27.31 4.84
C GLY A 291 13.97 -26.89 3.46
N GLN A 292 14.18 -25.58 3.20
CA GLN A 292 14.66 -25.11 1.89
C GLN A 292 16.16 -25.40 1.67
N VAL A 293 16.98 -25.27 2.72
CA VAL A 293 18.43 -25.54 2.70
C VAL A 293 18.87 -26.17 4.02
N ALA A 294 20.05 -26.79 4.06
CA ALA A 294 20.58 -27.45 5.25
C ALA A 294 20.70 -26.53 6.49
N SER A 295 20.89 -25.22 6.29
CA SER A 295 20.92 -24.23 7.38
C SER A 295 19.53 -23.74 7.84
N GLN A 296 18.45 -24.33 7.32
CA GLN A 296 17.06 -23.97 7.60
C GLN A 296 16.24 -25.21 8.04
N THR A 297 16.87 -26.11 8.79
CA THR A 297 16.16 -27.11 9.62
C THR A 297 15.76 -26.47 10.96
N LEU A 298 14.82 -27.08 11.69
CA LEU A 298 14.42 -26.56 13.01
C LEU A 298 15.59 -26.53 13.99
N GLU A 299 16.45 -27.55 13.97
CA GLU A 299 17.63 -27.65 14.82
C GLU A 299 18.64 -26.54 14.51
N SER A 300 18.86 -26.27 13.22
CA SER A 300 19.75 -25.19 12.79
C SER A 300 19.19 -23.82 13.18
N MET A 301 17.91 -23.55 12.90
CA MET A 301 17.26 -22.28 13.25
C MET A 301 17.23 -22.05 14.75
N ASN A 302 16.90 -23.06 15.55
CA ASN A 302 16.94 -23.00 17.01
C ASN A 302 18.37 -22.68 17.51
N THR A 303 19.38 -23.37 16.97
CA THR A 303 20.78 -23.13 17.33
C THR A 303 21.23 -21.73 16.95
N ILE A 304 20.82 -21.21 15.80
CA ILE A 304 21.17 -19.86 15.34
C ILE A 304 20.51 -18.79 16.21
N ASN A 305 19.23 -18.96 16.56
CA ASN A 305 18.46 -17.97 17.32
C ASN A 305 18.82 -17.90 18.81
N HIS A 306 19.50 -18.92 19.37
CA HIS A 306 19.90 -18.95 20.78
C HIS A 306 21.01 -17.94 21.17
N VAL A 307 21.24 -16.90 20.36
CA VAL A 307 22.29 -15.88 20.59
C VAL A 307 21.75 -14.46 20.71
N ILE A 308 20.44 -14.33 20.61
CA ILE A 308 19.69 -13.08 20.65
C ILE A 308 18.53 -13.25 21.63
N ASP A 309 18.07 -12.15 22.21
CA ASP A 309 17.02 -12.08 23.23
C ASP A 309 15.61 -11.84 22.63
#